data_AF-A0A6I9YGF4-F1
#
_entry.id   AF-A0A6I9YGF4-F1
#
_cell.length_a   1.000
_cell.length_b   1.000
_cell.length_c   1.000
_cell.angle_alpha   90.00
_cell.angle_beta   90.00
_cell.angle_gamma   90.00
#
_symmetry.space_group_name_H-M   'P 1'
#
loop_
_entity.id
_entity.type
_entity.pdbx_description
1 polymer ?
#
loop_
_entity_poly.entity_id
_entity_poly.type
_entity_poly.pdbx_seq_one_letter_code
_entity_poly.pdbx_strand_id
1 'polypeptide(L)'
;MVGKTGNGKSATGNTILGREMFTSKMEPTSVTAKCKSATKVLADGRTLAVIDTPGFFDTKYSQAVTLAEIKKCVRFCSPGPHVIIQVIRMGPFSKEEMKVSEIINSIFSLKAKAYLIVLFTRK
;
A
#
# COMPACT_ATOMS: atom_id res chain seq x y z
N MET A 1 2.07 -2.61 0.08
CA MET A 1 1.57 -1.58 1.03
C MET A 1 0.14 -1.25 0.66
N VAL A 2 -0.72 -0.95 1.63
CA VAL A 2 -2.17 -0.71 1.47
C VAL A 2 -2.58 0.53 2.25
N GLY A 3 -3.71 1.15 1.90
CA GLY A 3 -4.20 2.36 2.57
C GLY A 3 -4.89 3.34 1.64
N LYS A 4 -5.43 4.42 2.21
CA LYS A 4 -6.11 5.50 1.48
C LYS A 4 -5.17 6.22 0.49
N THR A 5 -5.75 6.83 -0.54
CA THR A 5 -5.05 7.79 -1.41
C THR A 5 -4.51 8.96 -0.59
N GLY A 6 -3.29 9.42 -0.88
CA GLY A 6 -2.66 10.54 -0.17
C GLY A 6 -2.01 10.20 1.18
N ASN A 7 -2.10 8.96 1.67
CA ASN A 7 -1.43 8.55 2.93
C ASN A 7 0.08 8.36 2.81
N GLY A 8 0.65 8.49 1.61
CA GLY A 8 2.11 8.43 1.41
C GLY A 8 2.65 7.02 1.19
N LYS A 9 1.86 6.09 0.63
CA LYS A 9 2.32 4.73 0.28
C LYS A 9 3.56 4.76 -0.62
N SER A 10 3.49 5.47 -1.76
CA SER A 10 4.59 5.57 -2.71
C SER A 10 5.85 6.20 -2.09
N ALA A 11 5.70 7.30 -1.34
CA ALA A 11 6.82 7.92 -0.58
C ALA A 11 7.45 6.95 0.43
N THR A 12 6.62 6.20 1.16
CA THR A 12 7.08 5.18 2.12
C THR A 12 7.86 4.09 1.40
N GLY A 13 7.37 3.62 0.25
CA GLY A 13 8.06 2.63 -0.56
C GLY A 13 9.43 3.10 -1.05
N ASN A 14 9.53 4.35 -1.52
CA ASN A 14 10.80 4.96 -1.91
C ASN A 14 11.77 5.04 -0.74
N THR A 15 11.27 5.40 0.45
CA THR A 15 12.06 5.47 1.68
C THR A 15 12.59 4.09 2.08
N ILE A 16 11.75 3.05 2.05
CA ILE A 16 12.14 1.66 2.33
C ILE A 16 13.20 1.17 1.34
N LEU A 17 13.05 1.50 0.05
CA LEU A 17 14.02 1.15 -0.98
C LEU A 17 15.29 2.03 -0.91
N GLY A 18 15.24 3.18 -0.24
CA GLY A 18 16.33 4.16 -0.21
C GLY A 18 16.60 4.84 -1.56
N ARG A 19 15.62 4.84 -2.48
CA ARG A 19 15.68 5.47 -3.80
C ARG A 19 14.28 5.71 -4.37
N GLU A 20 14.14 6.66 -5.29
CA GLU A 20 12.87 6.95 -5.94
C GLU A 20 12.54 5.92 -7.03
N MET A 21 11.55 5.05 -6.77
CA MET A 21 11.05 4.04 -7.72
C MET A 21 9.55 4.22 -8.02
N PHE A 22 8.82 4.84 -7.11
CA PHE A 22 7.41 5.13 -7.23
C PHE A 22 7.18 6.63 -7.34
N THR A 23 6.38 7.05 -8.31
CA THR A 23 5.94 8.45 -8.43
C THR A 23 5.15 8.82 -7.19
N SER A 24 5.65 9.76 -6.40
CA SER A 24 4.99 10.26 -5.19
C SER A 24 4.81 11.77 -5.30
N LYS A 25 3.57 12.25 -5.44
CA LYS A 25 3.25 13.68 -5.47
C LYS A 25 2.23 14.01 -4.40
N MET A 26 2.32 15.21 -3.85
CA MET A 26 1.32 15.74 -2.92
C MET A 26 0.13 16.29 -3.71
N GLU A 27 -0.66 15.39 -4.30
CA GLU A 27 -1.88 15.74 -5.04
C GLU A 27 -3.10 15.14 -4.34
N PRO A 28 -4.26 15.83 -4.38
CA PRO A 28 -5.50 15.32 -3.81
C PRO A 28 -6.07 14.17 -4.65
N THR A 29 -5.60 14.00 -5.89
CA THR A 29 -6.05 12.93 -6.79
C THR A 29 -5.07 11.76 -6.83
N SER A 30 -5.59 10.57 -7.12
CA SER A 30 -4.74 9.38 -7.25
C SER A 30 -3.71 9.55 -8.39
N VAL A 31 -2.45 9.32 -8.04
CA VAL A 31 -1.29 9.30 -8.96
C VAL A 31 -0.96 7.86 -9.37
N THR A 32 -1.34 6.87 -8.53
CA THR A 32 -1.04 5.45 -8.72
C THR A 32 -2.31 4.69 -9.09
N ALA A 33 -2.52 4.47 -10.39
CA ALA A 33 -3.68 3.77 -10.92
C ALA A 33 -3.51 2.23 -11.01
N LYS A 34 -2.28 1.73 -10.95
CA LYS A 34 -1.94 0.31 -11.06
C LYS A 34 -0.97 -0.11 -9.97
N CYS A 35 -0.98 -1.39 -9.61
CA CYS A 35 0.05 -1.92 -8.72
C CYS A 35 1.42 -1.83 -9.38
N LYS A 36 2.44 -1.38 -8.64
CA LYS A 36 3.83 -1.31 -9.08
C LYS A 36 4.72 -2.07 -8.11
N SER A 37 5.72 -2.77 -8.63
CA SER A 37 6.71 -3.48 -7.82
C SER A 37 8.10 -2.93 -8.11
N ALA A 38 8.92 -2.80 -7.08
CA ALA A 38 10.33 -2.47 -7.19
C ALA A 38 11.13 -3.25 -6.15
N THR A 39 12.39 -3.56 -6.48
CA THR A 39 13.25 -4.40 -5.66
C THR A 39 14.53 -3.69 -5.22
N LYS A 40 15.15 -4.20 -4.16
CA LYS A 40 16.48 -3.83 -3.68
C LYS A 40 17.17 -5.07 -3.10
N VAL A 41 18.45 -5.25 -3.41
CA VAL A 41 19.30 -6.23 -2.71
C VAL A 41 19.81 -5.60 -1.42
N LEU A 42 19.61 -6.29 -0.30
CA LEU A 42 20.07 -5.88 1.03
C LEU A 42 21.54 -6.27 1.23
N ALA A 43 22.18 -5.70 2.26
CA ALA A 43 23.59 -5.94 2.57
C ALA A 43 23.89 -7.42 2.89
N ASP A 44 22.90 -8.16 3.38
CA ASP A 44 22.98 -9.59 3.66
C ASP A 44 22.62 -10.49 2.46
N GLY A 45 22.49 -9.90 1.26
CA GLY A 45 22.19 -10.61 0.01
C GLY A 45 20.72 -10.91 -0.23
N ARG A 46 19.80 -10.62 0.71
CA ARG A 46 18.36 -10.84 0.51
C ARG A 46 17.78 -9.82 -0.48
N THR A 47 16.86 -10.26 -1.34
CA THR A 47 16.10 -9.35 -2.21
C THR A 47 14.82 -8.89 -1.50
N LEU A 48 14.76 -7.59 -1.20
CA LEU A 48 13.55 -6.92 -0.73
C LEU A 48 12.71 -6.52 -1.94
N ALA A 49 11.46 -6.97 -1.99
CA ALA A 49 10.45 -6.51 -2.95
C ALA A 49 9.41 -5.63 -2.25
N VAL A 50 9.18 -4.44 -2.79
CA VAL A 50 8.15 -3.50 -2.31
C VAL A 50 7.10 -3.34 -3.39
N ILE A 51 5.84 -3.54 -3.00
CA ILE A 51 4.69 -3.41 -3.88
C ILE A 51 3.87 -2.20 -3.44
N ASP A 52 3.82 -1.18 -4.30
CA ASP A 52 2.95 -0.01 -4.16
C ASP A 52 1.61 -0.28 -4.83
N THR A 53 0.52 0.04 -4.15
CA THR A 53 -0.85 -0.20 -4.65
C THR A 53 -1.59 1.12 -4.82
N PRO A 54 -2.62 1.16 -5.68
CA PRO A 54 -3.61 2.24 -5.65
C PRO A 54 -4.22 2.43 -4.26
N GLY A 55 -4.79 3.62 -4.02
CA GLY A 55 -5.58 3.84 -2.81
C GLY A 55 -6.97 3.21 -2.91
N PHE A 56 -7.48 2.65 -1.81
CA PHE A 56 -8.75 1.91 -1.76
C PHE A 56 -9.97 2.73 -2.19
N PHE A 57 -9.95 4.03 -1.92
CA PHE A 57 -10.90 5.00 -2.43
C PHE A 57 -10.12 5.87 -3.42
N ASP A 58 -10.07 5.40 -4.65
CA ASP A 58 -9.47 6.17 -5.73
C ASP A 58 -10.45 7.28 -6.13
N THR A 59 -9.95 8.50 -6.31
CA THR A 59 -10.77 9.64 -6.70
C THR A 59 -11.13 9.64 -8.18
N LYS A 60 -10.46 8.80 -8.99
CA LYS A 60 -10.61 8.72 -10.46
C LYS A 60 -11.32 7.44 -10.93
N TYR A 61 -11.29 6.37 -10.14
CA TYR A 61 -11.84 5.06 -10.54
C TYR A 61 -12.87 4.53 -9.54
N SER A 62 -13.81 3.71 -10.02
CA SER A 62 -14.82 3.10 -9.14
C SER A 62 -14.19 2.11 -8.15
N GLN A 63 -14.84 1.93 -7.00
CA GLN A 63 -14.35 1.03 -5.95
C GLN A 63 -14.13 -0.41 -6.44
N ALA A 64 -14.97 -0.90 -7.36
CA ALA A 64 -14.83 -2.23 -7.94
C ALA A 64 -13.55 -2.37 -8.77
N VAL A 65 -13.21 -1.35 -9.59
CA VAL A 65 -11.99 -1.33 -10.40
C VAL A 65 -10.76 -1.29 -9.49
N THR A 66 -10.78 -0.44 -8.48
CA THR A 66 -9.70 -0.33 -7.50
C THR A 66 -9.49 -1.63 -6.74
N LEU A 67 -10.57 -2.27 -6.28
CA LEU A 67 -10.50 -3.55 -5.57
C LEU A 67 -9.97 -4.66 -6.47
N ALA A 68 -10.37 -4.70 -7.74
CA ALA A 68 -9.85 -5.65 -8.71
C ALA A 68 -8.34 -5.47 -8.93
N GLU A 69 -7.85 -4.23 -9.01
CA GLU A 69 -6.43 -3.93 -9.15
C GLU A 69 -5.64 -4.30 -7.89
N ILE A 70 -6.20 -4.07 -6.70
CA ILE A 70 -5.60 -4.52 -5.43
C ILE A 70 -5.57 -6.05 -5.36
N LYS A 71 -6.59 -6.76 -5.86
CA LYS A 71 -6.57 -8.22 -5.99
C LYS A 71 -5.47 -8.70 -6.94
N LYS A 72 -5.14 -7.94 -8.00
CA LYS A 72 -3.99 -8.27 -8.87
C LYS A 72 -2.65 -8.17 -8.13
N CYS A 73 -2.55 -7.37 -7.07
CA CYS A 73 -1.35 -7.31 -6.22
C CYS A 73 -0.98 -8.69 -5.64
N VAL A 74 -1.96 -9.58 -5.43
CA VAL A 74 -1.70 -10.96 -4.98
C VAL A 74 -0.74 -11.69 -5.91
N ARG A 75 -0.82 -11.47 -7.23
CA ARG A 75 0.12 -12.06 -8.21
C ARG A 75 1.54 -11.58 -8.01
N PHE A 76 1.72 -10.30 -7.69
CA PHE A 76 3.03 -9.72 -7.40
C PHE A 76 3.63 -10.24 -6.09
N CYS A 77 2.79 -10.71 -5.17
CA CYS A 77 3.21 -11.18 -3.86
C CYS A 77 3.38 -12.70 -3.77
N SER A 78 3.13 -13.48 -4.83
CA SER A 78 3.18 -14.96 -4.77
C SER A 78 4.55 -15.45 -4.28
N PRO A 79 4.63 -16.41 -3.33
CA PRO A 79 3.54 -17.21 -2.74
C PRO A 79 2.69 -16.50 -1.66
N GLY A 80 3.18 -15.38 -1.12
CA GLY A 80 2.46 -14.50 -0.21
C GLY A 80 3.37 -13.37 0.29
N PRO A 81 2.80 -12.23 0.75
CA PRO A 81 3.62 -11.17 1.32
C PRO A 81 4.20 -11.58 2.67
N HIS A 82 5.47 -11.26 2.91
CA HIS A 82 6.09 -11.38 4.24
C HIS A 82 5.53 -10.36 5.24
N VAL A 83 5.15 -9.18 4.75
CA VAL A 83 4.61 -8.08 5.56
C VAL A 83 3.57 -7.34 4.74
N ILE A 84 2.43 -7.03 5.37
CA ILE A 84 1.42 -6.12 4.83
C ILE A 84 1.52 -4.82 5.63
N ILE A 85 1.79 -3.71 4.95
CA ILE A 85 1.89 -2.40 5.62
C ILE A 85 0.65 -1.58 5.30
N GLN A 86 -0.17 -1.28 6.31
CA GLN A 86 -1.26 -0.31 6.23
C GLN A 86 -0.72 1.09 6.55
N VAL A 87 -0.72 1.97 5.55
CA VAL A 87 -0.20 3.32 5.65
C VAL A 87 -1.31 4.30 6.02
N ILE A 88 -1.13 5.00 7.13
CA ILE A 88 -2.08 5.97 7.69
C ILE A 88 -1.35 7.31 7.84
N ARG A 89 -1.97 8.40 7.39
CA ARG A 89 -1.44 9.75 7.65
C ARG A 89 -1.73 10.13 9.10
N MET A 90 -0.76 10.67 9.83
CA MET A 90 -1.03 11.19 11.18
C MET A 90 -2.07 12.30 11.17
N GLY A 91 -2.96 12.27 12.17
CA GLY A 91 -4.10 13.18 12.31
C GLY A 91 -5.38 12.43 12.70
N PRO A 92 -6.55 13.10 12.61
CA PRO A 92 -7.84 12.47 12.90
C PRO A 92 -8.08 11.25 12.03
N PHE A 93 -8.48 10.14 12.66
CA PHE A 93 -8.85 8.93 11.94
C PHE A 93 -10.23 9.12 11.29
N SER A 94 -10.27 9.32 9.96
CA SER A 94 -11.51 9.66 9.29
C SER A 94 -12.39 8.42 9.03
N LYS A 95 -13.67 8.66 8.70
CA LYS A 95 -14.60 7.61 8.26
C LYS A 95 -14.06 6.83 7.06
N GLU A 96 -13.25 7.46 6.22
CA GLU A 96 -12.64 6.81 5.07
C GLU A 96 -11.53 5.83 5.51
N GLU A 97 -10.64 6.22 6.43
CA GLU A 97 -9.66 5.31 7.03
C GLU A 97 -10.32 4.10 7.70
N MET A 98 -11.46 4.31 8.38
CA MET A 98 -12.24 3.22 8.98
C MET A 98 -12.71 2.22 7.92
N LYS A 99 -13.34 2.70 6.85
CA LYS A 99 -13.78 1.85 5.73
C LYS A 99 -12.60 1.15 5.03
N VAL A 100 -11.46 1.83 4.85
CA VAL A 100 -10.25 1.18 4.30
C VAL A 100 -9.81 0.02 5.18
N SER A 101 -9.83 0.22 6.51
CA SER A 101 -9.44 -0.82 7.47
C SER A 101 -10.40 -2.00 7.45
N GLU A 102 -11.71 -1.77 7.28
CA GLU A 102 -12.71 -2.82 7.09
C GLU A 102 -12.47 -3.64 5.81
N ILE A 103 -12.14 -2.98 4.69
CA ILE A 103 -11.84 -3.66 3.43
C ILE A 103 -10.54 -4.47 3.54
N ILE A 104 -9.49 -3.91 4.15
CA ILE A 104 -8.25 -4.66 4.43
C ILE A 104 -8.58 -5.91 5.26
N ASN A 105 -9.43 -5.76 6.28
CA ASN A 105 -9.88 -6.85 7.13
C ASN A 105 -10.71 -7.92 6.42
N SER A 106 -11.41 -7.59 5.32
CA SER A 106 -12.20 -8.54 4.52
C SER A 106 -11.39 -9.23 3.43
N ILE A 107 -10.35 -8.56 2.90
CA ILE A 107 -9.44 -9.15 1.91
C ILE A 107 -8.46 -10.12 2.58
N PHE A 108 -7.88 -9.72 3.71
CA PHE A 108 -6.85 -10.50 4.37
C PHE A 108 -7.47 -11.44 5.41
N SER A 109 -7.20 -12.74 5.26
CA SER A 109 -7.59 -13.77 6.22
C SER A 109 -7.01 -13.47 7.61
N LEU A 110 -7.58 -14.08 8.67
CA LEU A 110 -7.07 -13.96 10.04
C LEU A 110 -5.56 -14.28 10.12
N LYS A 111 -5.10 -15.27 9.37
CA LYS A 111 -3.67 -15.62 9.28
C LYS A 111 -2.84 -14.51 8.63
N ALA A 112 -3.34 -13.86 7.58
CA ALA A 112 -2.65 -12.76 6.93
C ALA A 112 -2.54 -11.51 7.83
N LYS A 113 -3.48 -11.30 8.76
CA LYS A 113 -3.44 -10.20 9.73
C LYS A 113 -2.26 -10.30 10.72
N ALA A 114 -1.74 -11.50 10.96
CA ALA A 114 -0.51 -11.66 11.76
C ALA A 114 0.71 -10.99 11.13
N TYR A 115 0.66 -10.68 9.83
CA TYR A 115 1.72 -10.01 9.08
C TYR A 115 1.40 -8.52 8.82
N LEU A 116 0.34 -7.98 9.44
CA LEU A 116 -0.08 -6.59 9.25
C LEU A 116 0.68 -5.66 10.20
N ILE A 117 1.31 -4.65 9.64
CA ILE A 117 1.94 -3.53 10.35
C ILE A 117 1.23 -2.23 9.98
N VAL A 118 0.85 -1.43 10.97
CA VAL A 118 0.34 -0.08 10.75
C VAL A 118 1.52 0.89 10.77
N LEU A 119 1.66 1.68 9.70
CA LEU A 119 2.70 2.69 9.56
C LEU A 119 2.07 4.08 9.47
N PHE A 120 2.53 4.98 10.33
CA PHE A 120 2.10 6.38 10.36
C PHE A 120 3.06 7.27 9.56
N THR A 121 2.52 8.16 8.72
CA THR A 121 3.31 9.13 7.94
C THR A 121 3.10 10.56 8.42
N ARG A 122 4.01 11.46 8.02
CA ARG A 122 4.09 12.87 8.45
C ARG A 122 4.39 13.05 9.95
N LYS A 123 5.43 12.34 10.43
CA LYS A 123 6.03 12.55 11.75
C LYS A 123 6.53 13.98 11.92
#